data_AF-A0A969BMT3-F1
#
_entry.id   AF-A0A969BMT3-F1
#
_cell.length_a   1.000
_cell.length_b   1.000
_cell.length_c   1.000
_cell.angle_alpha   90.00
_cell.angle_beta   90.00
_cell.angle_gamma   90.00
#
_symmetry.space_group_name_H-M   'P 1'
#
loop_
_entity.id
_entity.type
_entity.pdbx_description
1 polymer ?
#
loop_
_entity_poly.entity_id
_entity_poly.type
_entity_poly.pdbx_seq_one_letter_code
_entity_poly.pdbx_strand_id
1 'polypeptide(L)' 'MVMKINPVLLQQIDGDFASVNQMLAKYSLPSGGFMTYDKLTPQDKQVLQATLARLAENLSKLRGVIGV' A
#
# COMPACT_ATOMS: atom_id res chain seq x y z
N MET A 1 -16.43 -18.87 -14.51
CA MET A 1 -15.25 -19.64 -14.04
C MET A 1 -14.51 -18.71 -13.11
N VAL A 2 -14.68 -18.82 -11.79
CA VAL A 2 -14.08 -17.85 -10.87
C VAL A 2 -12.59 -18.17 -10.81
N MET A 3 -11.77 -17.33 -11.44
CA MET A 3 -10.32 -17.48 -11.42
C MET A 3 -9.87 -17.59 -9.96
N LYS A 4 -9.15 -18.66 -9.62
CA LYS A 4 -8.53 -18.80 -8.30
C LYS A 4 -7.58 -17.63 -8.14
N ILE A 5 -7.99 -16.63 -7.37
CA ILE A 5 -7.15 -15.48 -7.06
C ILE A 5 -5.82 -16.02 -6.52
N ASN A 6 -4.71 -15.60 -7.13
CA ASN A 6 -3.39 -16.08 -6.74
C ASN A 6 -3.14 -15.70 -5.26
N PRO A 7 -3.01 -16.66 -4.34
CA PRO A 7 -2.83 -16.38 -2.92
C PRO A 7 -1.54 -15.59 -2.66
N VAL A 8 -0.52 -15.75 -3.51
CA VAL A 8 0.72 -14.97 -3.44
C VAL A 8 0.47 -13.49 -3.74
N LEU A 9 -0.39 -13.19 -4.73
CA LEU A 9 -0.74 -11.81 -5.09
C LEU A 9 -1.51 -11.13 -3.95
N LEU A 10 -2.43 -11.86 -3.31
CA LEU A 10 -3.15 -11.34 -2.14
C LEU A 10 -2.20 -11.07 -0.97
N GLN A 11 -1.28 -11.99 -0.66
CA GLN A 11 -0.28 -11.78 0.38
C GLN A 11 0.64 -10.58 0.09
N GLN A 12 1.00 -10.37 -1.18
CA GLN A 12 1.78 -9.21 -1.59
C GLN A 12 1.01 -7.90 -1.39
N ILE A 13 -0.27 -7.86 -1.78
CA ILE A 13 -1.15 -6.70 -1.57
C ILE A 13 -1.32 -6.39 -0.08
N ASP A 14 -1.56 -7.41 0.75
CA ASP A 14 -1.66 -7.24 2.20
C ASP A 14 -0.35 -6.72 2.80
N GLY A 15 0.79 -7.24 2.34
CA GLY A 15 2.12 -6.76 2.74
C GLY A 15 2.39 -5.31 2.32
N ASP A 16 1.95 -4.92 1.12
CA ASP A 16 2.03 -3.54 0.63
C ASP A 16 1.21 -2.59 1.51
N PHE A 17 -0.04 -2.96 1.82
CA PHE A 17 -0.89 -2.19 2.74
C PHE A 17 -0.29 -2.09 4.14
N ALA A 18 0.23 -3.20 4.69
CA ALA A 18 0.88 -3.20 6.00
C ALA A 18 2.09 -2.27 6.03
N SER A 19 2.89 -2.27 4.96
CA SER A 19 4.06 -1.38 4.83
C SER A 19 3.65 0.09 4.81
N VAL A 20 2.62 0.45 4.04
CA VAL A 20 2.08 1.82 4.02
C VAL A 20 1.55 2.23 5.39
N ASN A 21 0.78 1.35 6.05
CA ASN A 21 0.22 1.64 7.38
C ASN A 21 1.32 1.82 8.43
N GLN A 22 2.35 0.97 8.44
CA GLN A 22 3.49 1.12 9.35
C GLN A 22 4.24 2.44 9.12
N MET A 23 4.38 2.84 7.85
CA MET A 23 5.00 4.10 7.48
C MET A 23 4.15 5.28 7.98
N LEU A 24 2.85 5.28 7.71
CA LEU A 24 1.90 6.30 8.16
C LEU A 24 1.76 6.36 9.69
N ALA A 25 1.89 5.24 10.39
CA ALA A 25 1.80 5.18 11.85
C ALA A 25 2.87 6.04 12.54
N LYS A 26 4.06 6.19 11.93
CA LYS A 26 5.11 7.12 12.42
C LYS A 26 4.65 8.57 12.47
N TYR A 27 3.67 8.92 11.63
CA TYR A 27 3.09 10.25 11.48
C TYR A 27 1.70 10.35 12.10
N SER A 28 1.25 9.32 12.84
CA SER A 28 -0.04 9.37 13.52
C SER A 28 0.00 10.32 14.71
N LEU A 29 -1.09 11.05 14.92
CA LEU A 29 -1.26 11.94 16.07
C LEU A 29 -1.94 11.18 17.22
N PRO A 30 -1.53 11.42 18.48
CA PRO A 30 -2.13 10.77 19.65
C PRO A 30 -3.61 11.11 19.83
N SER A 31 -4.06 12.25 19.30
CA SER A 31 -5.46 12.70 19.31
C SER A 31 -6.31 12.09 18.19
N GLY A 32 -5.75 11.19 17.39
CA GLY A 32 -6.32 10.74 16.13
C GLY A 32 -5.95 11.65 14.96
N GLY A 33 -5.84 11.07 13.77
CA GLY A 33 -5.39 11.75 12.55
C GLY A 33 -3.90 11.60 12.27
N PHE A 34 -3.41 12.32 11.25
CA PHE A 34 -2.02 12.28 10.79
C PHE A 34 -1.42 13.68 10.79
N MET A 35 -0.10 13.74 10.96
CA MET A 35 0.69 14.95 10.79
C MET A 35 0.55 15.52 9.37
N THR A 36 0.81 16.82 9.21
CA THR A 36 0.81 17.45 7.89
C THR A 36 1.91 16.87 7.00
N TYR A 37 1.69 16.94 5.68
CA TYR A 37 2.59 16.37 4.69
C TYR A 37 4.03 16.93 4.75
N ASP A 38 4.19 18.13 5.32
CA ASP A 38 5.47 18.81 5.53
C ASP A 38 6.36 18.08 6.54
N LYS A 39 5.77 17.26 7.41
CA LYS A 39 6.51 16.48 8.41
C LYS A 39 7.15 15.22 7.82
N LEU A 40 6.73 14.79 6.64
CA LEU A 40 7.35 13.64 5.99
C LEU A 40 8.76 13.98 5.50
N THR A 41 9.72 13.13 5.87
CA THR A 41 11.09 13.25 5.36
C THR A 41 11.14 12.94 3.85
N PRO A 42 12.09 13.51 3.10
CA PRO A 42 12.28 13.19 1.69
C PRO A 42 12.42 11.68 1.44
N GLN A 43 13.13 10.98 2.32
CA GLN A 43 13.33 9.54 2.27
C GLN A 43 12.00 8.78 2.45
N ASP A 44 11.20 9.14 3.46
CA ASP A 44 9.89 8.51 3.68
C ASP A 44 8.92 8.79 2.52
N LYS A 45 8.99 9.98 1.90
CA LYS A 45 8.23 10.30 0.68
C LYS A 45 8.61 9.39 -0.49
N GLN A 46 9.90 9.15 -0.71
CA GLN A 46 10.37 8.23 -1.75
C GLN A 46 9.92 6.79 -1.48
N VAL A 47 10.01 6.33 -0.24
CA VAL A 47 9.56 4.99 0.15
C VAL A 47 8.05 4.84 -0.04
N LEU A 48 7.25 5.83 0.36
CA LEU A 48 5.82 5.85 0.12
C LEU A 48 5.50 5.77 -1.37
N GLN A 49 6.15 6.60 -2.18
CA GLN A 49 5.91 6.64 -3.61
C GLN A 49 6.19 5.29 -4.26
N ALA A 50 7.30 4.65 -3.90
CA ALA A 50 7.65 3.31 -4.39
C ALA A 50 6.64 2.25 -3.93
N THR A 51 6.22 2.28 -2.67
CA THR A 51 5.26 1.32 -2.10
C THR A 51 3.87 1.48 -2.74
N LEU A 52 3.42 2.72 -2.92
CA LEU A 52 2.15 3.03 -3.58
C LEU A 52 2.14 2.64 -5.06
N ALA A 53 3.25 2.83 -5.77
CA ALA A 53 3.38 2.38 -7.16
C ALA A 53 3.28 0.85 -7.26
N ARG A 54 3.97 0.11 -6.38
CA ARG A 54 3.88 -1.36 -6.31
C ARG A 54 2.47 -1.83 -5.98
N LEU A 55 1.82 -1.20 -5.01
CA LEU A 55 0.44 -1.49 -4.63
C LEU A 55 -0.52 -1.28 -5.82
N ALA A 56 -0.39 -0.16 -6.53
CA ALA A 56 -1.20 0.14 -7.71
C ALA A 56 -1.02 -0.90 -8.83
N GLU A 57 0.22 -1.35 -9.05
CA GLU A 57 0.52 -2.41 -10.01
C GLU A 57 -0.12 -3.74 -9.60
N ASN A 58 0.03 -4.13 -8.32
CA ASN A 58 -0.53 -5.37 -7.79
C ASN A 58 -2.07 -5.37 -7.81
N LEU A 59 -2.71 -4.24 -7.50
CA LEU A 59 -4.15 -4.08 -7.63
C LEU A 59 -4.61 -4.15 -9.10
N SER A 60 -3.81 -3.62 -10.02
CA SER A 60 -4.10 -3.72 -11.47
C SER A 60 -4.01 -5.17 -11.96
N LYS A 61 -3.00 -5.93 -11.50
CA LYS A 61 -2.89 -7.38 -11.75
C LYS A 61 -4.08 -8.13 -11.14
N LEU A 62 -4.48 -7.78 -9.92
CA LEU A 62 -5.64 -8.39 -9.26
C LEU A 62 -6.91 -8.18 -10.08
N ARG A 63 -7.19 -6.94 -10.52
CA ARG A 63 -8.31 -6.66 -11.42
C ARG A 63 -8.22 -7.47 -12.71
N GLY A 64 -7.03 -7.58 -13.30
CA GLY A 64 -6.78 -8.37 -14.50
C GLY A 64 -6.96 -9.88 -14.32
N VAL A 65 -6.97 -10.41 -13.09
CA VAL A 65 -7.29 -11.81 -12.79
C VAL A 65 -8.77 -12.01 -12.47
N ILE A 66 -9.46 -10.97 -11.98
CA ILE A 66 -10.89 -11.07 -11.61
C ILE A 66 -11.82 -10.71 -12.78
N GLY A 67 -11.34 -9.92 -13.75
CA GLY A 67 -12.14 -9.34 -14.83
C GLY A 67 -12.09 -10.06 -16.19
N VAL A 68 -11.50 -11.26 -16.27
CA VAL A 68 -11.50 -12.14 -17.45
C VAL A 68 -12.16 -13.47 -17.16
#